data_AF-A0A2V5YS42-F1
#
_entry.id   AF-A0A2V5YS42-F1
#
_cell.length_a   1.000
_cell.length_b   1.000
_cell.length_c   1.000
_cell.angle_alpha   90.00
_cell.angle_beta   90.00
_cell.angle_gamma   90.00
#
_symmetry.space_group_name_H-M   'P 1'
#
loop_
_entity.id
_entity.type
_entity.pdbx_description
1 polymer ?
#
loop_
_entity_poly.entity_id
_entity_poly.type
_entity_poly.pdbx_seq_one_letter_code
_entity_poly.pdbx_strand_id
1 'polypeptide(L)' 'MATITLKNIPADLHRELKKRAEENHRSLNGEILATLKSASDQSRPVDPAALIREARAARKKFKRQVSAREIRTWIRRGRL' A
#
# COMPACT_ATOMS: atom_id res chain seq x y z
N MET A 1 1.45 6.75 24.89
CA MET A 1 1.25 6.82 23.42
C MET A 1 2.12 7.94 22.89
N ALA A 2 2.92 7.69 21.84
CA ALA A 2 3.71 8.75 21.24
C ALA A 2 2.78 9.65 20.39
N THR A 3 2.83 10.96 20.65
CA THR A 3 2.09 11.96 19.90
C THR A 3 3.08 12.85 19.18
N ILE A 4 2.85 13.10 17.90
CA ILE A 4 3.68 13.99 17.07
C ILE A 4 2.83 15.21 16.74
N THR A 5 3.32 16.40 17.09
CA THR A 5 2.70 17.67 16.72
C THR A 5 3.55 18.34 15.66
N LEU A 6 2.98 18.49 14.46
CA LEU A 6 3.62 19.22 13.38
C LEU A 6 3.16 20.68 13.42
N LYS A 7 4.11 21.60 13.63
CA LYS A 7 3.87 23.04 13.60
C LYS A 7 4.35 23.63 12.27
N ASN A 8 3.79 24.77 11.89
CA ASN A 8 4.20 25.53 10.70
C ASN A 8 4.08 24.74 9.38
N ILE A 9 2.98 23.98 9.23
CA ILE A 9 2.69 23.28 7.98
C ILE A 9 2.26 24.32 6.93
N PRO A 10 2.90 24.35 5.75
CA PRO A 10 2.47 25.19 4.64
C PRO A 10 0.99 24.97 4.29
N ALA A 11 0.24 26.05 4.04
CA ALA A 11 -1.20 25.98 3.85
C ALA A 11 -1.59 25.13 2.63
N ASP A 12 -0.79 25.18 1.57
CA ASP A 12 -0.88 24.32 0.39
C ASP A 12 -0.69 22.85 0.73
N LEU A 13 0.32 22.50 1.53
CA LEU A 13 0.57 21.13 1.97
C LEU A 13 -0.60 20.60 2.83
N HIS A 14 -1.12 21.43 3.74
CA HIS A 14 -2.27 21.05 4.55
C HIS A 14 -3.51 20.77 3.69
N ARG A 15 -3.79 21.58 2.66
CA ARG A 15 -4.90 21.34 1.72
C ARG A 15 -4.73 20.04 0.94
N GLU A 16 -3.53 19.76 0.44
CA GLU A 16 -3.25 18.53 -0.31
C GLU A 16 -3.44 17.29 0.58
N LEU A 17 -2.95 17.32 1.83
CA LEU A 17 -3.16 16.23 2.78
C LEU A 17 -4.64 16.03 3.11
N LYS A 18 -5.41 17.11 3.25
CA LYS A 18 -6.86 17.02 3.48
C LYS A 18 -7.58 16.39 2.28
N LYS A 19 -7.25 16.81 1.07
CA LYS A 19 -7.80 16.24 -0.17
C LYS A 19 -7.51 14.74 -0.27
N ARG A 20 -6.26 14.33 -0.02
CA ARG A 20 -5.87 12.91 0.00
C ARG A 20 -6.61 12.12 1.07
N ALA A 21 -6.82 12.71 2.25
CA ALA A 21 -7.57 12.06 3.32
C ALA A 21 -9.03 11.79 2.88
N GLU A 22 -9.67 12.75 2.22
CA GLU A 22 -11.02 12.59 1.66
C GLU A 22 -11.07 11.51 0.57
N GLU A 23 -10.12 11.50 -0.37
CA GLU A 23 -9.99 10.50 -1.44
C GLU A 23 -9.78 9.07 -0.88
N ASN A 24 -9.03 8.94 0.22
CA ASN A 24 -8.78 7.67 0.87
C ASN A 24 -9.84 7.28 1.90
N HIS A 25 -10.91 8.09 2.07
CA HIS A 25 -11.95 7.92 3.08
C HIS A 25 -11.40 7.77 4.51
N ARG A 26 -10.38 8.58 4.85
CA ARG A 26 -9.70 8.57 6.16
C ARG A 26 -9.75 9.96 6.80
N SER A 27 -9.55 10.01 8.11
CA SER A 27 -9.28 11.28 8.79
C SER A 27 -7.90 11.81 8.42
N LEU A 28 -7.69 13.12 8.54
CA LEU A 28 -6.38 13.74 8.27
C LEU A 28 -5.25 13.10 9.11
N ASN A 29 -5.52 12.81 10.38
CA ASN A 29 -4.55 12.12 11.24
C ASN A 29 -4.24 10.70 10.72
N GLY A 30 -5.27 9.97 10.26
CA GLY A 30 -5.09 8.65 9.65
C GLY A 30 -4.27 8.71 8.36
N GLU A 31 -4.45 9.75 7.56
CA GLU A 31 -3.67 9.97 6.33
C GLU A 31 -2.21 10.31 6.63
N ILE A 32 -1.95 11.15 7.64
CA ILE A 32 -0.58 11.45 8.09
C ILE A 32 0.11 10.17 8.58
N LEU A 33 -0.57 9.36 9.38
CA LEU A 33 -0.03 8.08 9.85
C LEU A 33 0.23 7.11 8.69
N ALA A 34 -0.68 7.01 7.72
CA ALA A 34 -0.51 6.16 6.54
C ALA A 34 0.69 6.62 5.68
N THR A 35 0.85 7.93 5.52
CA THR A 35 1.96 8.54 4.79
C THR A 35 3.29 8.26 5.50
N LEU A 36 3.37 8.50 6.82
CA LEU A 36 4.56 8.21 7.63
C LEU A 36 4.91 6.73 7.62
N LYS A 37 3.89 5.86 7.72
CA LYS A 37 4.09 4.42 7.64
C LYS A 37 4.64 4.01 6.28
N SER A 38 4.09 4.54 5.19
CA SER A 38 4.56 4.23 3.83
C SER A 38 5.99 4.73 3.59
N ALA A 39 6.32 5.94 4.06
CA ALA A 39 7.67 6.48 3.96
C ALA A 39 8.69 5.66 4.79
N SER A 40 8.27 5.16 5.96
CA SER A 40 9.10 4.30 6.81
C SER A 40 9.22 2.87 6.25
N ASP A 41 8.13 2.32 5.72
CA ASP A 41 8.11 0.97 5.10
C ASP A 41 8.92 0.95 3.79
N GLN A 42 9.05 2.06 3.07
CA GLN A 42 9.98 2.17 1.93
C GLN A 42 11.45 2.04 2.34
N SER A 43 11.78 2.28 3.61
CA SER A 43 13.12 2.00 4.14
C SER A 43 13.30 0.55 4.60
N ARG A 44 12.24 -0.26 4.60
CA ARG A 44 12.36 -1.68 4.94
C ARG A 44 12.96 -2.39 3.73
N PRO A 45 14.19 -2.94 3.82
CA PRO A 45 14.74 -3.70 2.73
C PRO A 45 13.76 -4.84 2.45
N VAL A 46 13.19 -4.85 1.24
CA VAL A 46 12.42 -6.00 0.78
C VAL A 46 13.41 -7.14 0.70
N ASP A 47 13.29 -8.12 1.59
CA ASP A 47 14.09 -9.35 1.51
C ASP A 47 13.69 -10.07 0.21
N PRO A 48 14.56 -10.09 -0.82
CA PRO A 48 14.24 -10.68 -2.10
C PRO A 48 13.97 -12.19 -1.96
N ALA A 49 14.63 -12.86 -1.01
CA ALA A 49 14.44 -14.28 -0.77
C ALA A 49 13.06 -14.55 -0.15
N ALA A 50 12.62 -13.71 0.79
CA ALA A 50 11.27 -13.80 1.35
C ALA A 50 10.20 -13.60 0.27
N LEU A 51 10.36 -12.59 -0.59
CA LEU A 51 9.43 -12.32 -1.69
C LEU A 51 9.37 -13.49 -2.69
N ILE A 52 10.52 -14.05 -3.07
CA ILE A 52 10.59 -15.22 -3.97
C ILE A 52 9.94 -16.45 -3.32
N ARG A 53 10.17 -16.67 -2.02
CA ARG A 53 9.56 -17.78 -1.28
C ARG A 53 8.04 -17.67 -1.24
N GLU A 54 7.52 -16.47 -1.00
CA GLU A 54 6.09 -16.20 -0.98
C GLU A 54 5.46 -16.40 -2.36
N ALA A 55 6.11 -15.90 -3.42
CA ALA A 55 5.70 -16.11 -4.79
C ALA A 55 5.69 -17.61 -5.18
N ARG A 56 6.69 -18.38 -4.75
CA ARG A 56 6.73 -19.85 -4.96
C ARG A 56 5.62 -20.57 -4.20
N ALA A 57 5.36 -20.19 -2.96
CA ALA A 57 4.28 -20.75 -2.16
C ALA A 57 2.91 -20.45 -2.80
N ALA A 58 2.69 -19.23 -3.29
CA ALA A 58 1.49 -18.88 -4.03
C ALA A 58 1.33 -19.71 -5.31
N ARG A 59 2.41 -19.90 -6.09
CA ARG A 59 2.40 -20.76 -7.29
C ARG A 59 2.03 -22.20 -6.96
N LYS A 60 2.52 -22.76 -5.85
CA LYS A 60 2.21 -24.14 -5.43
C LYS A 60 0.72 -24.36 -5.14
N LYS A 61 -0.03 -23.31 -4.79
CA LYS A 61 -1.50 -23.39 -4.59
C LYS A 61 -2.26 -23.64 -5.90
N PHE A 62 -1.66 -23.34 -7.04
CA PHE A 62 -2.26 -23.58 -8.35
C PHE A 62 -1.68 -24.86 -8.95
N LYS A 63 -2.56 -25.82 -9.29
CA LYS A 63 -2.17 -27.09 -9.94
C LYS A 63 -1.68 -26.93 -11.39
N ARG A 64 -1.77 -25.71 -11.93
CA ARG A 64 -1.49 -25.34 -13.32
C ARG A 64 -0.70 -24.05 -13.33
N GLN A 65 0.17 -23.89 -14.32
CA GLN A 65 0.80 -22.60 -14.59
C GLN A 65 -0.28 -21.59 -15.02
N VAL A 66 -0.51 -20.58 -14.19
CA VAL A 66 -1.40 -19.47 -14.51
C VAL A 66 -0.56 -18.35 -15.12
N SER A 67 -0.88 -17.96 -16.34
CA SER A 67 -0.20 -16.87 -17.02
C SER A 67 -0.63 -15.51 -16.45
N ALA A 68 0.25 -14.51 -16.55
CA ALA A 68 -0.08 -13.15 -16.15
C ALA A 68 -1.30 -12.59 -16.93
N ARG A 69 -1.54 -13.07 -18.15
CA ARG A 69 -2.70 -12.71 -18.97
C ARG A 69 -4.01 -13.21 -18.38
N GLU A 70 -4.03 -14.44 -17.86
CA GLU A 70 -5.20 -15.02 -17.21
C GLU A 70 -5.52 -14.29 -15.91
N ILE A 71 -4.50 -13.98 -15.09
CA ILE A 71 -4.66 -13.20 -13.86
C ILE A 71 -5.32 -11.84 -14.16
N ARG A 72 -4.81 -11.11 -15.16
CA ARG A 72 -5.40 -9.82 -15.59
C ARG A 72 -6.83 -9.95 -16.11
N THR A 73 -7.17 -11.09 -16.68
CA THR A 73 -8.52 -11.36 -17.17
C THR A 73 -9.48 -11.62 -15.99
N TRP A 74 -9.05 -12.36 -14.98
CA TRP A 74 -9.86 -12.59 -13.77
C TRP A 74 -10.07 -11.31 -12.94
N ILE A 75 -9.04 -10.46 -12.81
CA ILE A 75 -9.17 -9.16 -12.13
C ILE A 75 -10.24 -8.30 -12.82
N ARG A 76 -10.21 -8.20 -14.15
CA ARG A 76 -11.19 -7.42 -14.92
C ARG A 76 -12.62 -7.99 -14.87
N ARG A 77 -12.76 -9.30 -14.63
CA ARG A 77 -14.07 -9.96 -14.53
C ARG A 77 -14.62 -10.01 -13.10
N GLY A 78 -13.95 -9.40 -12.12
CA GLY A 78 -14.44 -9.32 -10.74
C GLY A 78 -14.08 -10.51 -9.84
N ARG A 79 -13.13 -11.36 -10.26
CA ARG A 79 -12.75 -12.66 -9.66
C ARG A 79 -13.90 -13.69 -9.70
N LEU A 80 -13.56 -14.91 -10.13
CA LEU A 80 -14.44 -16.09 -10.03
C LEU A 80 -14.52 -16.58 -8.59
#